data_AF-A0A8H7ZPR3-F1
#
_entry.id   AF-A0A8H7ZPR3-F1
#
_cell.length_a   1.000
_cell.length_b   1.000
_cell.length_c   1.000
_cell.angle_alpha   90.00
_cell.angle_beta   90.00
_cell.angle_gamma   90.00
#
_symmetry.space_group_name_H-M   'P 1'
#
loop_
_entity.id
_entity.type
_entity.pdbx_description
1 polymer ?
#
loop_
_entity_poly.entity_id
_entity_poly.type
_entity_poly.pdbx_seq_one_letter_code
_entity_poly.pdbx_strand_id
1 'polypeptide(L)'
;MSAVIRGADGQIRIYCKGADTVILERLGGSNPFVERTLAQLEDYASEGLRTLCLAVRCIPEEEYAVWSGIYDRAATQLVNRQDELDKAAEIIEKDLLLLGATAIEDKLQDGVPETIHTLAQAGIKIWVLTGDRQETAINIGYSCKLIMEDYSLIICNEESHFATKDFLEKKLQAVKQASEQLDAEGQELEPMCLIIDGATLRYALEKEVELVFLELAMFCKAVVCCRVSPLQKALVVKLVKKQAKSVLLAIGDGANDVSMIQAAHVGVGISGMEGLQAARSADFAISQFRYLRKLLLVHGAWSYQRLSKLILYSFYKNITLYMTQFWYVFFNGFSGQVIFESWTITYYNVLFTVAPPIVLGVFDQYVSARMLDRYPQMYTLGQRSEFV
;
A
#
# COMPACT_ATOMS: atom_id res chain seq x y z
N MET A 1 20.80 7.81 18.76
CA MET A 1 22.12 7.71 18.10
C MET A 1 22.97 8.85 18.61
N SER A 2 24.14 8.56 19.10
CA SER A 2 25.07 9.55 19.66
C SER A 2 26.43 9.50 18.97
N ALA A 3 27.14 10.62 18.99
CA ALA A 3 28.50 10.75 18.50
C ALA A 3 29.32 11.60 19.47
N VAL A 4 30.42 11.06 19.94
CA VAL A 4 31.38 11.78 20.78
C VAL A 4 32.47 12.37 19.90
N ILE A 5 32.69 13.68 20.00
CA ILE A 5 33.60 14.43 19.14
C ILE A 5 34.48 15.32 20.02
N ARG A 6 35.78 15.35 19.73
CA ARG A 6 36.70 16.35 20.29
C ARG A 6 36.77 17.53 19.33
N GLY A 7 36.30 18.69 19.78
CA GLY A 7 36.34 19.92 18.99
C GLY A 7 37.77 20.47 18.84
N ALA A 8 37.94 21.41 17.90
CA ALA A 8 39.21 22.12 17.70
C ALA A 8 39.61 22.97 18.92
N ASP A 9 38.64 23.30 19.78
CA ASP A 9 38.80 23.95 21.08
C ASP A 9 39.30 22.99 22.19
N GLY A 10 39.54 21.72 21.86
CA GLY A 10 39.98 20.69 22.80
C GLY A 10 38.87 20.14 23.68
N GLN A 11 37.65 20.69 23.61
CA GLN A 11 36.52 20.20 24.41
C GLN A 11 35.90 18.94 23.80
N ILE A 12 35.58 17.98 24.65
CA ILE A 12 34.87 16.76 24.26
C ILE A 12 33.38 17.00 24.40
N ARG A 13 32.63 16.76 23.33
CA ARG A 13 31.17 16.91 23.30
C ARG A 13 30.52 15.64 22.77
N ILE A 14 29.44 15.22 23.41
CA ILE A 14 28.55 14.21 22.88
C ILE A 14 27.35 14.91 22.23
N TYR A 15 27.08 14.58 20.97
CA TYR A 15 25.85 14.97 20.28
C TYR A 15 24.94 13.76 20.20
N CYS A 16 23.70 13.89 20.65
CA CYS A 16 22.69 12.85 20.58
C CYS A 16 21.50 13.31 19.74
N LYS A 17 21.05 12.44 18.83
CA LYS A 17 19.80 12.59 18.08
C LYS A 17 18.86 11.43 18.32
N GLY A 18 17.58 11.71 18.51
CA GLY A 18 16.57 10.70 18.81
C GLY A 18 15.14 11.24 18.79
N ALA A 19 14.19 10.37 19.12
CA ALA A 19 12.80 10.76 19.35
C ALA A 19 12.72 11.70 20.56
N ASP A 20 11.69 12.53 20.57
CA ASP A 20 11.36 13.45 21.67
C ASP A 20 11.28 12.74 23.02
N THR A 21 10.46 11.68 23.15
CA THR A 21 10.30 10.90 24.38
C THR A 21 11.63 10.37 24.93
N VAL A 22 12.49 9.88 24.05
CA VAL A 22 13.80 9.29 24.40
C VAL A 22 14.82 10.35 24.83
N ILE A 23 14.85 11.49 24.14
CA ILE A 23 15.82 12.56 24.45
C ILE A 23 15.41 13.32 25.70
N LEU A 24 14.12 13.57 25.91
CA LEU A 24 13.59 14.31 27.07
C LEU A 24 13.94 13.63 28.40
N GLU A 25 13.87 12.30 28.47
CA GLU A 25 14.27 11.51 29.65
C GLU A 25 15.77 11.64 29.99
N ARG A 26 16.60 12.00 28.99
CA ARG A 26 18.05 12.12 29.11
C ARG A 26 18.52 13.56 29.32
N LEU A 27 17.61 14.53 29.35
CA LEU A 27 17.94 15.94 29.54
C LEU A 27 18.30 16.25 31.01
N GLY A 28 19.21 17.19 31.22
CA GLY A 28 19.46 17.76 32.55
C GLY A 28 18.31 18.66 33.01
N GLY A 29 18.20 18.90 34.33
CA GLY A 29 17.12 19.72 34.91
C GLY A 29 17.12 21.21 34.54
N SER A 30 18.18 21.72 33.91
CA SER A 30 18.36 23.12 33.53
C SER A 30 18.33 23.29 32.01
N ASN A 31 17.13 23.26 31.42
CA ASN A 31 16.95 23.47 29.98
C ASN A 31 15.84 24.51 29.70
N PRO A 32 16.18 25.75 29.26
CA PRO A 32 15.20 26.81 29.07
C PRO A 32 14.33 26.67 27.80
N PHE A 33 14.73 25.82 26.85
CA PHE A 33 14.08 25.70 25.54
C PHE A 33 13.11 24.52 25.41
N VAL A 34 12.92 23.72 26.46
CA VAL A 34 12.16 22.46 26.39
C VAL A 34 10.69 22.69 26.05
N GLU A 35 9.99 23.51 26.82
CA GLU A 35 8.54 23.75 26.63
C GLU A 35 8.23 24.31 25.24
N ARG A 36 9.02 25.29 24.78
CA ARG A 36 8.84 25.88 23.45
C ARG A 36 9.12 24.90 22.32
N THR A 37 10.15 24.05 22.47
CA THR A 37 10.49 23.03 21.47
C THR A 37 9.43 21.93 21.42
N LEU A 38 8.86 21.55 22.57
CA LEU A 38 7.75 20.59 22.65
C LEU A 38 6.51 21.07 21.88
N ALA A 39 6.09 22.32 22.07
CA ALA A 39 4.97 22.88 21.32
C ALA A 39 5.23 22.84 19.79
N GLN A 40 6.45 23.17 19.36
CA GLN A 40 6.81 23.11 17.94
C GLN A 40 6.85 21.68 17.40
N LEU A 41 7.25 20.70 18.22
CA LEU A 41 7.25 19.29 17.83
C LEU A 41 5.84 18.76 17.63
N GLU A 42 4.88 19.19 18.47
CA GLU A 42 3.46 18.88 18.30
C GLU A 42 2.90 19.48 17.01
N ASP A 43 3.23 20.75 16.71
CA ASP A 43 2.85 21.40 15.44
C ASP A 43 3.41 20.63 14.24
N TYR A 44 4.70 20.27 14.25
CA TYR A 44 5.34 19.50 13.18
C TYR A 44 4.75 18.09 13.02
N ALA A 45 4.39 17.44 14.13
CA ALA A 45 3.72 16.16 14.10
C ALA A 45 2.33 16.27 13.46
N SER A 46 1.60 17.36 13.72
CA SER A 46 0.29 17.64 13.10
C SER A 46 0.38 17.87 11.59
N GLU A 47 1.49 18.45 11.13
CA GLU A 47 1.80 18.61 9.70
C GLU A 47 2.36 17.33 9.04
N GLY A 48 2.52 16.26 9.80
CA GLY A 48 2.99 14.97 9.31
C GLY A 48 4.51 14.86 9.10
N LEU A 49 5.29 15.79 9.66
CA LEU A 49 6.75 15.82 9.52
C LEU A 49 7.40 14.80 10.46
N ARG A 50 8.50 14.16 10.02
CA ARG A 50 9.31 13.30 10.89
C ARG A 50 10.17 14.17 11.78
N THR A 51 9.93 14.14 13.09
CA THR A 51 10.63 14.97 14.06
C THR A 51 11.80 14.23 14.72
N LEU A 52 12.89 14.96 15.00
CA LEU A 52 14.03 14.48 15.77
C LEU A 52 14.52 15.57 16.72
N CYS A 53 14.74 15.22 17.97
CA CYS A 53 15.39 16.09 18.95
C CYS A 53 16.90 15.96 18.87
N LEU A 54 17.60 17.09 19.02
CA LEU A 54 19.05 17.20 19.03
C LEU A 54 19.48 17.74 20.39
N ALA A 55 20.36 17.01 21.06
CA ALA A 55 20.89 17.39 22.36
C ALA A 55 22.41 17.24 22.40
N VAL A 56 23.06 18.04 23.24
CA VAL A 56 24.52 18.04 23.42
C VAL A 56 24.89 18.02 24.89
N ARG A 57 26.02 17.41 25.23
CA ARG A 57 26.66 17.59 26.54
C ARG A 57 28.16 17.76 26.36
N CYS A 58 28.73 18.70 27.09
CA CYS A 58 30.18 18.80 27.25
C CYS A 58 30.63 17.80 28.31
N ILE A 59 31.62 16.98 27.97
CA ILE A 59 32.12 15.91 28.83
C ILE A 59 33.52 16.31 29.31
N PRO A 60 33.78 16.32 30.63
CA PRO A 60 35.13 16.50 31.17
C PRO A 60 36.09 15.40 30.70
N GLU A 61 37.37 15.74 30.50
CA GLU A 61 38.40 14.80 30.04
C GLU A 61 38.51 13.56 30.96
N GLU A 62 38.37 13.76 32.28
CA GLU A 62 38.41 12.70 33.29
C GLU A 62 37.24 11.72 33.13
N GLU A 63 36.03 12.23 32.92
CA GLU A 63 34.83 11.42 32.71
C GLU A 63 34.93 10.62 31.40
N TYR A 64 35.40 11.27 30.32
CA TYR A 64 35.62 10.62 29.04
C TYR A 64 36.67 9.51 29.12
N ALA A 65 37.78 9.71 29.84
CA ALA A 65 38.82 8.71 29.98
C ALA A 65 38.30 7.44 30.67
N VAL A 66 37.49 7.60 31.71
CA VAL A 66 36.83 6.47 32.40
C VAL A 66 35.83 5.78 31.47
N TRP A 67 34.99 6.55 30.77
CA TRP A 67 34.00 6.00 29.85
C TRP A 67 34.64 5.27 28.66
N SER A 68 35.70 5.82 28.06
CA SER A 68 36.42 5.19 26.94
C SER A 68 36.93 3.81 27.33
N GLY A 69 37.48 3.65 28.54
CA GLY A 69 37.92 2.34 29.03
C GLY A 69 36.77 1.36 29.30
N ILE A 70 35.56 1.84 29.59
CA ILE A 70 34.35 0.99 29.69
C ILE A 70 33.89 0.58 28.28
N TYR A 71 33.83 1.55 27.36
CA TYR A 71 33.41 1.34 25.98
C TYR A 71 34.33 0.37 25.22
N ASP A 72 35.65 0.51 25.36
CA ASP A 72 36.63 -0.38 24.72
C ASP A 72 36.53 -1.82 25.24
N ARG A 73 36.23 -1.99 26.53
CA ARG A 73 35.97 -3.32 27.12
C ARG A 73 34.68 -3.93 26.61
N ALA A 74 33.61 -3.14 26.49
CA ALA A 74 32.35 -3.60 25.91
C ALA A 74 32.52 -3.96 24.42
N ALA A 75 33.28 -3.16 23.66
CA ALA A 75 33.53 -3.38 22.24
C ALA A 75 34.35 -4.65 21.94
N THR A 76 35.21 -5.06 22.88
CA THR A 76 36.09 -6.24 22.75
C THR A 76 35.46 -7.55 23.25
N GLN A 77 34.27 -7.51 23.85
CA GLN A 77 33.57 -8.73 24.28
C GLN A 77 33.04 -9.55 23.09
N LEU A 78 33.16 -10.88 23.23
CA LEU A 78 32.70 -11.85 22.23
C LEU A 78 31.23 -12.24 22.41
N VAL A 79 30.70 -12.18 23.62
CA VAL A 79 29.33 -12.59 24.00
C VAL A 79 28.61 -11.37 24.55
N ASN A 80 27.36 -11.14 24.13
CA ASN A 80 26.50 -10.01 24.53
C ASN A 80 27.11 -8.61 24.31
N ARG A 81 27.94 -8.48 23.28
CA ARG A 81 28.59 -7.21 22.91
C ARG A 81 27.60 -6.05 22.75
N GLN A 82 26.44 -6.32 22.15
CA GLN A 82 25.45 -5.28 21.87
C GLN A 82 24.86 -4.69 23.17
N ASP A 83 24.45 -5.56 24.10
CA ASP A 83 23.85 -5.14 25.37
C ASP A 83 24.85 -4.34 26.24
N GLU A 84 26.12 -4.72 26.23
CA GLU A 84 27.17 -4.04 27.00
C GLU A 84 27.57 -2.69 26.37
N LEU A 85 27.51 -2.58 25.04
CA LEU A 85 27.62 -1.30 24.34
C LEU A 85 26.45 -0.38 24.65
N ASP A 86 25.23 -0.92 24.70
CA ASP A 86 24.02 -0.14 25.03
C ASP A 86 24.08 0.38 26.48
N LYS A 87 24.53 -0.45 27.44
CA LYS A 87 24.80 0.00 28.81
C LYS A 87 25.87 1.09 28.87
N ALA A 88 26.95 0.95 28.10
CA ALA A 88 27.99 1.98 28.03
C ALA A 88 27.44 3.29 27.44
N ALA A 89 26.57 3.23 26.43
CA ALA A 89 25.91 4.39 25.85
C ALA A 89 24.97 5.07 26.85
N GLU A 90 24.18 4.31 27.62
CA GLU A 90 23.28 4.86 28.65
C GLU A 90 24.01 5.63 29.75
N ILE A 91 25.26 5.25 30.07
CA ILE A 91 26.05 5.94 31.10
C ILE A 91 26.41 7.36 30.64
N ILE A 92 26.81 7.54 29.38
CA ILE A 92 27.27 8.83 28.84
C ILE A 92 26.13 9.71 28.30
N GLU A 93 25.01 9.11 27.92
CA GLU A 93 23.81 9.80 27.41
C GLU A 93 22.89 10.33 28.53
N LYS A 94 23.46 11.02 29.52
CA LYS A 94 22.72 11.67 30.63
C LYS A 94 22.99 13.15 30.69
N ASP A 95 22.14 13.90 31.38
CA ASP A 95 22.27 15.35 31.63
C ASP A 95 22.52 16.17 30.36
N LEU A 96 21.82 15.82 29.27
CA LEU A 96 21.97 16.48 27.98
C LEU A 96 21.33 17.88 28.00
N LEU A 97 21.91 18.81 27.24
CA LEU A 97 21.34 20.12 26.94
C LEU A 97 20.61 20.06 25.59
N LEU A 98 19.32 20.42 25.57
CA LEU A 98 18.54 20.45 24.34
C LEU A 98 19.02 21.61 23.46
N LEU A 99 19.48 21.30 22.24
CA LEU A 99 19.83 22.30 21.23
C LEU A 99 18.63 22.73 20.41
N GLY A 100 17.74 21.79 20.11
CA GLY A 100 16.52 22.05 19.35
C GLY A 100 15.94 20.78 18.71
N ALA A 101 15.04 20.99 17.77
CA ALA A 101 14.40 19.94 17.00
C ALA A 101 14.60 20.15 15.49
N THR A 102 14.54 19.05 14.75
CA THR A 102 14.45 19.05 13.29
C THR A 102 13.14 18.41 12.89
N ALA A 103 12.56 18.89 11.79
CA ALA A 103 11.39 18.32 11.16
C ALA A 103 11.74 18.05 9.70
N ILE A 104 11.56 16.80 9.28
CA ILE A 104 11.91 16.34 7.94
C ILE A 104 10.62 15.93 7.26
N GLU A 105 10.29 16.62 6.16
CA GLU A 105 9.18 16.24 5.30
C GLU A 105 9.60 15.04 4.44
N ASP A 106 8.87 13.93 4.58
CA ASP A 106 8.99 12.82 3.65
C ASP A 106 8.11 13.11 2.43
N LYS A 107 8.71 13.74 1.42
CA LYS A 107 7.97 14.23 0.26
C LYS A 107 7.40 13.08 -0.54
N LEU A 108 6.08 13.12 -0.73
CA LEU A 108 5.39 12.27 -1.69
C LEU A 108 5.89 12.54 -3.11
N GLN A 109 5.84 11.52 -3.97
CA GLN A 109 6.06 11.72 -5.39
C GLN A 109 5.01 12.67 -5.97
N ASP A 110 5.38 13.39 -7.04
CA ASP A 110 4.48 14.29 -7.75
C ASP A 110 3.18 13.60 -8.15
N GLY A 111 2.04 14.22 -7.81
CA GLY A 111 0.73 13.76 -8.25
C GLY A 111 0.15 12.57 -7.49
N VAL A 112 0.78 12.14 -6.38
CA VAL A 112 0.26 11.02 -5.55
C VAL A 112 -1.11 11.35 -4.96
N PRO A 113 -1.34 12.50 -4.28
CA PRO A 113 -2.64 12.80 -3.69
C PRO A 113 -3.76 12.85 -4.73
N GLU A 114 -3.51 13.48 -5.88
CA GLU A 114 -4.48 13.55 -6.97
C GLU A 114 -4.78 12.17 -7.55
N THR A 115 -3.76 11.32 -7.67
CA THR A 115 -3.92 9.96 -8.20
C THR A 115 -4.76 9.09 -7.27
N ILE A 116 -4.44 9.08 -5.96
CA ILE A 116 -5.21 8.33 -4.96
C ILE A 116 -6.66 8.80 -4.94
N HIS A 117 -6.90 10.11 -4.93
CA HIS A 117 -8.25 10.66 -4.96
C HIS A 117 -9.01 10.23 -6.23
N THR A 118 -8.37 10.29 -7.40
CA THR A 118 -9.01 9.90 -8.67
C THR A 118 -9.33 8.40 -8.70
N LEU A 119 -8.44 7.55 -8.19
CA LEU A 119 -8.66 6.10 -8.10
C LEU A 119 -9.77 5.76 -7.11
N ALA A 120 -9.84 6.48 -5.98
CA ALA A 120 -10.93 6.34 -5.01
C ALA A 120 -12.30 6.73 -5.63
N GLN A 121 -12.35 7.84 -6.40
CA GLN A 121 -13.55 8.22 -7.16
C GLN A 121 -13.97 7.18 -8.22
N ALA A 122 -13.01 6.41 -8.74
CA ALA A 122 -13.26 5.28 -9.64
C ALA A 122 -13.78 4.02 -8.90
N GLY A 123 -14.00 4.08 -7.59
CA GLY A 123 -14.46 2.96 -6.77
C GLY A 123 -13.36 1.97 -6.40
N ILE A 124 -12.08 2.32 -6.60
CA ILE A 124 -10.95 1.46 -6.24
C ILE A 124 -10.61 1.67 -4.76
N LYS A 125 -10.70 0.60 -3.96
CA LYS A 125 -10.26 0.61 -2.56
C LYS A 125 -8.74 0.48 -2.50
N ILE A 126 -8.10 1.36 -1.75
CA ILE A 126 -6.63 1.45 -1.67
C ILE A 126 -6.19 1.02 -0.28
N TRP A 127 -5.30 0.03 -0.24
CA TRP A 127 -4.72 -0.50 0.99
C TRP A 127 -3.22 -0.21 0.98
N VAL A 128 -2.71 0.40 2.05
CA VAL A 128 -1.29 0.72 2.20
C VAL A 128 -0.64 -0.29 3.13
N LEU A 129 0.36 -1.01 2.62
CA LEU A 129 1.12 -2.00 3.38
C LEU A 129 2.57 -1.51 3.52
N THR A 130 2.90 -0.92 4.67
CA THR A 130 4.21 -0.29 4.91
C THR A 130 5.03 -1.00 5.99
N GLY A 131 6.36 -0.91 5.86
CA GLY A 131 7.31 -1.31 6.91
C GLY A 131 7.54 -0.23 7.97
N ASP A 132 7.02 0.97 7.76
CA ASP A 132 7.20 2.12 8.65
C ASP A 132 6.36 2.04 9.93
N ARG A 133 6.67 2.92 10.88
CA ARG A 133 5.91 3.07 12.12
C ARG A 133 4.49 3.58 11.84
N GLN A 134 3.59 3.31 12.78
CA GLN A 134 2.18 3.63 12.65
C GLN A 134 1.94 5.15 12.50
N GLU A 135 2.61 5.97 13.31
CA GLU A 135 2.44 7.42 13.29
C GLU A 135 2.81 8.00 11.92
N THR A 136 3.92 7.52 11.36
CA THR A 136 4.37 7.90 10.01
C THR A 136 3.40 7.45 8.93
N ALA A 137 2.87 6.22 9.04
CA ALA A 137 1.90 5.70 8.07
C ALA A 137 0.58 6.48 8.08
N ILE A 138 0.11 6.88 9.27
CA ILE A 138 -1.08 7.72 9.44
C ILE A 138 -0.84 9.10 8.82
N ASN A 139 0.30 9.73 9.12
CA ASN A 139 0.66 11.03 8.56
C ASN A 139 0.74 11.00 7.03
N ILE A 140 1.40 10.00 6.46
CA ILE A 140 1.41 9.78 5.00
C ILE A 140 -0.01 9.56 4.47
N GLY A 141 -0.86 8.82 5.20
CA GLY A 141 -2.27 8.61 4.89
C GLY A 141 -3.05 9.92 4.75
N TYR A 142 -2.85 10.88 5.66
CA TYR A 142 -3.42 12.23 5.58
C TYR A 142 -2.83 13.04 4.42
N SER A 143 -1.49 13.10 4.31
CA SER A 143 -0.81 13.87 3.25
C SER A 143 -1.19 13.42 1.83
N CYS A 144 -1.44 12.12 1.65
CA CYS A 144 -1.84 11.56 0.37
C CYS A 144 -3.37 11.53 0.14
N LYS A 145 -4.15 12.08 1.07
CA LYS A 145 -5.64 12.10 1.04
C LYS A 145 -6.28 10.71 0.95
N LEU A 146 -5.59 9.71 1.49
CA LEU A 146 -6.15 8.37 1.68
C LEU A 146 -7.06 8.35 2.91
N ILE A 147 -6.63 9.05 3.96
CA ILE A 147 -7.39 9.32 5.17
C ILE A 147 -7.82 10.79 5.12
N MET A 148 -9.11 11.04 5.31
CA MET A 148 -9.67 12.38 5.42
C MET A 148 -10.03 12.67 6.88
N GLU A 149 -10.20 13.95 7.24
CA GLU A 149 -10.47 14.37 8.63
C GLU A 149 -11.81 13.85 9.17
N ASP A 150 -12.76 13.55 8.28
CA ASP A 150 -14.07 12.98 8.60
C ASP A 150 -14.06 11.45 8.75
N TYR A 151 -12.90 10.78 8.57
CA TYR A 151 -12.82 9.33 8.67
C TYR A 151 -12.71 8.88 10.13
N SER A 152 -13.54 7.92 10.53
CA SER A 152 -13.39 7.22 11.80
C SER A 152 -12.21 6.23 11.74
N LEU A 153 -11.23 6.42 12.62
CA LEU A 153 -10.04 5.56 12.70
C LEU A 153 -10.30 4.36 13.61
N ILE A 154 -10.15 3.15 13.07
CA ILE A 154 -10.15 1.91 13.83
C ILE A 154 -8.70 1.44 13.98
N ILE A 155 -8.10 1.68 15.14
CA ILE A 155 -6.72 1.28 15.43
C ILE A 155 -6.74 -0.05 16.20
N CYS A 156 -6.08 -1.08 15.67
CA CYS A 156 -5.99 -2.41 16.27
C CYS A 156 -4.53 -2.76 16.59
N ASN A 157 -4.18 -2.62 17.87
CA ASN A 157 -2.84 -2.85 18.42
C ASN A 157 -2.92 -3.83 19.61
N GLU A 158 -3.31 -5.07 19.32
CA GLU A 158 -3.51 -6.11 20.33
C GLU A 158 -2.29 -7.03 20.41
N GLU A 159 -1.94 -7.45 21.64
CA GLU A 159 -0.75 -8.28 21.91
C GLU A 159 -1.04 -9.78 21.86
N SER A 160 -2.31 -10.19 21.86
CA SER A 160 -2.70 -11.59 21.92
C SER A 160 -3.71 -11.97 20.83
N HIS A 161 -3.67 -13.24 20.41
CA HIS A 161 -4.61 -13.79 19.44
C HIS A 161 -6.08 -13.63 19.88
N PHE A 162 -6.38 -13.93 21.14
CA PHE A 162 -7.74 -13.84 21.67
C PHE A 162 -8.24 -12.39 21.74
N ALA A 163 -7.41 -11.46 22.20
CA ALA A 163 -7.77 -10.04 22.23
C ALA A 163 -7.97 -9.47 20.82
N THR A 164 -7.10 -9.84 19.87
CA THR A 164 -7.23 -9.44 18.46
C THR A 164 -8.58 -9.90 17.88
N LYS A 165 -8.94 -11.17 18.12
CA LYS A 165 -10.21 -11.73 17.65
C LYS A 165 -11.41 -11.01 18.25
N ASP A 166 -11.45 -10.89 19.57
CA ASP A 166 -12.56 -10.25 20.29
C ASP A 166 -12.72 -8.77 19.87
N PHE A 167 -11.62 -8.05 19.70
CA PHE A 167 -11.64 -6.66 19.22
C PHE A 167 -12.24 -6.56 17.81
N LEU A 168 -11.75 -7.37 16.86
CA LEU A 168 -12.22 -7.36 15.48
C LEU A 168 -13.68 -7.79 15.37
N GLU A 169 -14.11 -8.81 16.11
CA GLU A 169 -15.50 -9.28 16.12
C GLU A 169 -16.44 -8.22 16.70
N LYS A 170 -16.09 -7.58 17.82
CA LYS A 170 -16.88 -6.49 18.41
C LYS A 170 -17.02 -5.31 17.47
N LYS A 171 -15.93 -4.89 16.84
CA LYS A 171 -15.95 -3.77 15.88
C LYS A 171 -16.75 -4.12 14.63
N LEU A 172 -16.60 -5.33 14.11
CA LEU A 172 -17.39 -5.79 12.96
C LEU A 172 -18.89 -5.82 13.27
N GLN A 173 -19.29 -6.31 14.44
CA GLN A 173 -20.69 -6.30 14.86
C GLN A 173 -21.25 -4.88 14.98
N ALA A 174 -20.48 -3.95 15.58
CA ALA A 174 -20.88 -2.56 15.69
C ALA A 174 -21.07 -1.91 14.30
N VAL A 175 -20.16 -2.17 13.36
CA VAL A 175 -20.25 -1.65 11.98
C VAL A 175 -21.44 -2.25 11.23
N LYS A 176 -21.71 -3.55 11.39
CA LYS A 176 -22.89 -4.21 10.77
C LYS A 176 -24.19 -3.63 11.29
N GLN A 177 -24.30 -3.46 12.61
CA GLN A 177 -25.49 -2.86 13.22
C GLN A 177 -25.71 -1.41 12.75
N ALA A 178 -24.65 -0.62 12.66
CA ALA A 178 -24.73 0.73 12.11
C ALA A 178 -25.16 0.72 10.63
N SER A 179 -24.65 -0.23 9.83
CA SER A 179 -25.02 -0.38 8.41
C SER A 179 -26.50 -0.70 8.24
N GLU A 180 -27.01 -1.67 8.99
CA GLU A 180 -28.41 -2.07 8.90
C GLU A 180 -29.38 -0.95 9.31
N GLN A 181 -28.99 -0.14 10.32
CA GLN A 181 -29.79 1.01 10.75
C GLN A 181 -29.79 2.12 9.69
N LEU A 182 -28.62 2.44 9.12
CA LEU A 182 -28.48 3.50 8.14
C LEU A 182 -29.11 3.13 6.78
N ASP A 183 -29.08 1.85 6.40
CA ASP A 183 -29.79 1.35 5.21
C ASP A 183 -31.31 1.55 5.32
N ALA A 184 -31.87 1.47 6.53
CA ALA A 184 -33.29 1.76 6.78
C ALA A 184 -33.62 3.27 6.70
N GLU A 185 -32.65 4.13 7.00
CA GLU A 185 -32.79 5.59 6.97
C GLU A 185 -32.34 6.22 5.65
N GLY A 186 -31.74 5.44 4.74
CA GLY A 186 -31.22 5.90 3.44
C GLY A 186 -29.96 6.76 3.56
N GLN A 187 -29.20 6.62 4.64
CA GLN A 187 -27.93 7.33 4.86
C GLN A 187 -26.73 6.44 4.57
N GLU A 188 -25.63 7.02 4.10
CA GLU A 188 -24.38 6.29 3.89
C GLU A 188 -23.61 6.15 5.20
N LEU A 189 -22.94 5.01 5.37
CA LEU A 189 -22.06 4.77 6.50
C LEU A 189 -20.92 5.79 6.54
N GLU A 190 -20.59 6.27 7.74
CA GLU A 190 -19.41 7.11 7.93
C GLU A 190 -18.16 6.41 7.38
N PRO A 191 -17.32 7.12 6.62
CA PRO A 191 -16.12 6.52 6.07
C PRO A 191 -15.16 6.14 7.19
N MET A 192 -14.61 4.93 7.12
CA MET A 192 -13.69 4.40 8.13
C MET A 192 -12.34 4.04 7.52
N CYS A 193 -11.29 4.15 8.33
CA CYS A 193 -9.97 3.64 8.02
C CYS A 193 -9.51 2.63 9.09
N LEU A 194 -9.16 1.42 8.68
CA LEU A 194 -8.58 0.41 9.57
C LEU A 194 -7.05 0.56 9.60
N ILE A 195 -6.49 0.70 10.78
CA ILE A 195 -5.04 0.74 11.02
C ILE A 195 -4.65 -0.46 11.86
N ILE A 196 -3.73 -1.28 11.37
CA ILE A 196 -3.29 -2.51 12.04
C ILE A 196 -1.76 -2.63 12.03
N ASP A 197 -1.20 -2.97 13.18
CA ASP A 197 0.23 -3.25 13.36
C ASP A 197 0.62 -4.64 12.81
N GLY A 198 1.91 -4.84 12.48
CA GLY A 198 2.43 -6.09 11.90
C GLY A 198 2.41 -7.30 12.86
N ALA A 199 2.60 -7.10 14.16
CA ALA A 199 2.45 -8.14 15.18
C ALA A 199 0.97 -8.55 15.34
N THR A 200 0.04 -7.59 15.44
CA THR A 200 -1.40 -7.86 15.50
C THR A 200 -1.92 -8.48 14.20
N LEU A 201 -1.41 -8.02 13.05
CA LEU A 201 -1.73 -8.59 11.73
C LEU A 201 -1.35 -10.06 11.63
N ARG A 202 -0.30 -10.52 12.32
CA ARG A 202 0.06 -11.94 12.35
C ARG A 202 -1.08 -12.78 12.90
N TYR A 203 -1.71 -12.35 13.99
CA TYR A 203 -2.86 -13.03 14.58
C TYR A 203 -4.12 -12.88 13.72
N ALA A 204 -4.33 -11.69 13.14
CA ALA A 204 -5.46 -11.44 12.26
C ALA A 204 -5.45 -12.27 10.97
N LEU A 205 -4.27 -12.73 10.52
CA LEU A 205 -4.10 -13.61 9.35
C LEU A 205 -4.20 -15.11 9.68
N GLU A 206 -4.46 -15.48 10.94
CA GLU A 206 -4.74 -16.88 11.31
C GLU A 206 -6.13 -17.31 10.87
N LYS A 207 -6.31 -18.60 10.54
CA LYS A 207 -7.53 -19.13 9.89
C LYS A 207 -8.84 -18.83 10.64
N GLU A 208 -8.78 -18.68 11.97
CA GLU A 208 -9.95 -18.40 12.79
C GLU A 208 -10.41 -16.93 12.69
N VAL A 209 -9.47 -16.01 12.43
CA VAL A 209 -9.69 -14.55 12.46
C VAL A 209 -9.66 -13.94 11.06
N GLU A 210 -9.03 -14.60 10.08
CA GLU A 210 -8.79 -14.09 8.73
C GLU A 210 -10.06 -13.60 8.02
N LEU A 211 -11.19 -14.26 8.26
CA LEU A 211 -12.48 -13.90 7.68
C LEU A 211 -13.07 -12.65 8.33
N VAL A 212 -12.99 -12.55 9.66
CA VAL A 212 -13.49 -11.40 10.43
C VAL A 212 -12.69 -10.15 10.08
N PHE A 213 -11.36 -10.29 10.03
CA PHE A 213 -10.45 -9.22 9.60
C PHE A 213 -10.80 -8.74 8.19
N LEU A 214 -10.93 -9.66 7.23
CA LEU A 214 -11.24 -9.31 5.84
C LEU A 214 -12.59 -8.62 5.72
N GLU A 215 -13.61 -9.11 6.41
CA GLU A 215 -14.95 -8.53 6.35
C GLU A 215 -14.96 -7.10 6.89
N LEU A 216 -14.31 -6.85 8.04
CA LEU A 216 -14.16 -5.49 8.59
C LEU A 216 -13.36 -4.58 7.65
N ALA A 217 -12.26 -5.08 7.10
CA ALA A 217 -11.43 -4.34 6.15
C ALA A 217 -12.19 -3.97 4.86
N MET A 218 -13.15 -4.81 4.45
CA MET A 218 -14.02 -4.53 3.30
C MET A 218 -15.08 -3.46 3.59
N PHE A 219 -15.50 -3.24 4.83
CA PHE A 219 -16.35 -2.09 5.19
C PHE A 219 -15.58 -0.77 5.19
N CYS A 220 -14.27 -0.80 5.44
CA CYS A 220 -13.43 0.39 5.45
C CYS A 220 -13.19 0.94 4.04
N LYS A 221 -13.07 2.27 3.92
CA LYS A 221 -12.69 2.95 2.66
C LYS A 221 -11.20 2.81 2.38
N ALA A 222 -10.39 2.81 3.44
CA ALA A 222 -8.95 2.63 3.40
C ALA A 222 -8.49 1.66 4.50
N VAL A 223 -7.37 0.97 4.24
CA VAL A 223 -6.71 0.10 5.22
C VAL A 223 -5.23 0.40 5.21
N VAL A 224 -4.64 0.59 6.38
CA VAL A 224 -3.21 0.89 6.55
C VAL A 224 -2.61 -0.15 7.48
N CYS A 225 -1.75 -1.02 6.94
CA CYS A 225 -1.00 -1.98 7.72
C CYS A 225 0.42 -1.45 7.94
N CYS A 226 0.84 -1.35 9.20
CA CYS A 226 2.11 -0.74 9.62
C CYS A 226 3.10 -1.80 10.09
N ARG A 227 4.42 -1.52 10.02
CA ARG A 227 5.49 -2.45 10.43
C ARG A 227 5.37 -3.86 9.84
N VAL A 228 4.90 -3.96 8.60
CA VAL A 228 4.60 -5.24 7.94
C VAL A 228 5.84 -5.81 7.27
N SER A 229 6.12 -7.08 7.52
CA SER A 229 7.19 -7.81 6.83
C SER A 229 6.83 -8.14 5.37
N PRO A 230 7.82 -8.31 4.46
CA PRO A 230 7.57 -8.71 3.07
C PRO A 230 6.69 -9.96 2.90
N LEU A 231 6.83 -10.91 3.82
CA LEU A 231 6.01 -12.13 3.84
C LEU A 231 4.55 -11.81 4.18
N GLN A 232 4.31 -10.97 5.19
CA GLN A 232 2.97 -10.58 5.60
C GLN A 232 2.26 -9.77 4.51
N LYS A 233 2.96 -8.88 3.78
CA LYS A 233 2.37 -8.16 2.63
C LYS A 233 1.77 -9.14 1.61
N ALA A 234 2.52 -10.18 1.25
CA ALA A 234 2.07 -11.21 0.34
C ALA A 234 0.91 -12.06 0.91
N LEU A 235 0.91 -12.33 2.22
CA LEU A 235 -0.19 -13.04 2.89
C LEU A 235 -1.49 -12.25 2.85
N VAL A 236 -1.46 -10.94 3.10
CA VAL A 236 -2.64 -10.06 2.97
C VAL A 236 -3.20 -10.14 1.55
N VAL A 237 -2.36 -9.98 0.53
CA VAL A 237 -2.81 -10.07 -0.87
C VAL A 237 -3.40 -11.45 -1.19
N LYS A 238 -2.78 -12.54 -0.72
CA LYS A 238 -3.30 -13.90 -0.91
C LYS A 238 -4.64 -14.12 -0.21
N LEU A 239 -4.82 -13.58 0.99
CA LEU A 239 -6.08 -13.68 1.74
C LEU A 239 -7.20 -12.99 0.97
N VAL A 240 -6.98 -11.73 0.56
CA VAL A 240 -7.96 -10.97 -0.22
C VAL A 240 -8.21 -11.68 -1.55
N LYS A 241 -7.18 -12.19 -2.23
CA LYS A 241 -7.32 -12.89 -3.52
C LYS A 241 -8.15 -14.17 -3.42
N LYS A 242 -8.00 -14.91 -2.32
CA LYS A 242 -8.67 -16.19 -2.11
C LYS A 242 -10.15 -15.99 -1.73
N GLN A 243 -10.42 -14.99 -0.91
CA GLN A 243 -11.74 -14.80 -0.29
C GLN A 243 -12.59 -13.74 -1.01
N ALA A 244 -11.97 -12.65 -1.48
CA ALA A 244 -12.66 -11.65 -2.28
C ALA A 244 -12.66 -12.04 -3.76
N LYS A 245 -13.83 -12.04 -4.39
CA LYS A 245 -14.00 -12.22 -5.84
C LYS A 245 -13.58 -10.96 -6.64
N SER A 246 -12.62 -10.20 -6.13
CA SER A 246 -12.18 -8.93 -6.69
C SER A 246 -10.84 -9.08 -7.41
N VAL A 247 -10.66 -8.31 -8.47
CA VAL A 247 -9.35 -8.18 -9.14
C VAL A 247 -8.45 -7.31 -8.26
N LEU A 248 -7.22 -7.76 -8.04
CA LEU A 248 -6.27 -7.11 -7.14
C LEU A 248 -5.07 -6.61 -7.92
N LEU A 249 -4.70 -5.37 -7.64
CA LEU A 249 -3.46 -4.78 -8.12
C LEU A 249 -2.53 -4.55 -6.94
N ALA A 250 -1.28 -4.97 -7.09
CA ALA A 250 -0.21 -4.65 -6.15
C ALA A 250 0.81 -3.74 -6.84
N ILE A 251 1.21 -2.68 -6.14
CA ILE A 251 2.23 -1.74 -6.60
C ILE A 251 3.34 -1.59 -5.56
N GLY A 252 4.59 -1.57 -6.00
CA GLY A 252 5.75 -1.37 -5.13
C GLY A 252 7.02 -1.04 -5.91
N ASP A 253 8.04 -0.52 -5.23
CA ASP A 253 9.31 -0.08 -5.80
C ASP A 253 10.50 -0.97 -5.37
N GLY A 254 10.44 -1.53 -4.16
CA GLY A 254 11.53 -2.24 -3.53
C GLY A 254 11.48 -3.77 -3.68
N ALA A 255 12.61 -4.42 -3.33
CA ALA A 255 12.69 -5.88 -3.23
C ALA A 255 11.70 -6.47 -2.20
N ASN A 256 11.32 -5.67 -1.20
CA ASN A 256 10.35 -6.02 -0.15
C ASN A 256 8.92 -6.23 -0.69
N ASP A 257 8.62 -5.71 -1.88
CA ASP A 257 7.29 -5.77 -2.47
C ASP A 257 7.17 -6.83 -3.56
N VAL A 258 8.27 -7.50 -3.95
CA VAL A 258 8.27 -8.50 -5.03
C VAL A 258 7.29 -9.64 -4.72
N SER A 259 7.27 -10.15 -3.49
CA SER A 259 6.36 -11.21 -3.06
C SER A 259 4.90 -10.78 -3.10
N MET A 260 4.61 -9.51 -2.81
CA MET A 260 3.29 -8.91 -2.85
C MET A 260 2.82 -8.72 -4.29
N ILE A 261 3.68 -8.18 -5.15
CA ILE A 261 3.46 -7.97 -6.59
C ILE A 261 3.13 -9.30 -7.28
N GLN A 262 3.92 -10.35 -7.05
CA GLN A 262 3.71 -11.67 -7.64
C GLN A 262 2.46 -12.39 -7.13
N ALA A 263 1.98 -12.04 -5.92
CA ALA A 263 0.78 -12.65 -5.36
C ALA A 263 -0.52 -12.08 -5.95
N ALA A 264 -0.51 -10.85 -6.45
CA ALA A 264 -1.69 -10.14 -6.96
C ALA A 264 -2.22 -10.72 -8.29
N HIS A 265 -3.28 -10.12 -8.83
CA HIS A 265 -3.74 -10.45 -10.20
C HIS A 265 -2.98 -9.63 -11.24
N VAL A 266 -2.66 -8.38 -10.90
CA VAL A 266 -1.82 -7.50 -11.70
C VAL A 266 -0.74 -6.90 -10.80
N GLY A 267 0.51 -7.12 -11.15
CA GLY A 267 1.67 -6.55 -10.50
C GLY A 267 2.19 -5.31 -11.23
N VAL A 268 2.37 -4.20 -10.52
CA VAL A 268 2.96 -2.97 -11.05
C VAL A 268 4.23 -2.64 -10.27
N GLY A 269 5.36 -2.54 -10.96
CA GLY A 269 6.63 -2.15 -10.36
C GLY A 269 6.94 -0.69 -10.65
N ILE A 270 7.38 0.05 -9.64
CA ILE A 270 7.92 1.40 -9.83
C ILE A 270 9.42 1.29 -10.10
N SER A 271 9.87 1.82 -11.23
CA SER A 271 11.28 1.89 -11.61
C SER A 271 11.96 3.05 -10.88
N GLY A 272 12.31 2.85 -9.61
CA GLY A 272 12.96 3.83 -8.74
C GLY A 272 14.50 3.78 -8.74
N MET A 273 15.10 4.69 -7.97
CA MET A 273 16.57 4.80 -7.81
C MET A 273 17.16 3.72 -6.88
N GLU A 274 16.36 3.16 -5.96
CA GLU A 274 16.83 2.20 -4.94
C GLU A 274 16.97 0.76 -5.47
N GLY A 275 16.43 0.47 -6.65
CA GLY A 275 16.61 -0.83 -7.31
C GLY A 275 15.56 -1.12 -8.38
N LEU A 276 15.91 -1.99 -9.33
CA LEU A 276 15.03 -2.40 -10.43
C LEU A 276 14.32 -3.76 -10.16
N GLN A 277 14.42 -4.29 -8.95
CA GLN A 277 13.94 -5.65 -8.65
C GLN A 277 12.41 -5.76 -8.74
N ALA A 278 11.67 -4.78 -8.19
CA ALA A 278 10.22 -4.75 -8.29
C ALA A 278 9.76 -4.60 -9.76
N ALA A 279 10.35 -3.64 -10.49
CA ALA A 279 10.05 -3.39 -11.90
C ALA A 279 10.31 -4.60 -12.81
N ARG A 280 11.38 -5.37 -12.56
CA ARG A 280 11.70 -6.59 -13.32
C ARG A 280 10.78 -7.77 -13.01
N SER A 281 10.15 -7.77 -11.84
CA SER A 281 9.31 -8.88 -11.37
C SER A 281 7.81 -8.59 -11.52
N ALA A 282 7.44 -7.45 -12.12
CA ALA A 282 6.08 -6.98 -12.28
C ALA A 282 5.56 -7.19 -13.72
N ASP A 283 4.24 -7.21 -13.87
CA ASP A 283 3.58 -7.29 -15.17
C ASP A 283 3.72 -5.96 -15.95
N PHE A 284 3.65 -4.83 -15.22
CA PHE A 284 3.89 -3.49 -15.76
C PHE A 284 4.95 -2.77 -14.95
N ALA A 285 5.85 -2.06 -15.64
CA ALA A 285 6.81 -1.17 -15.02
C ALA A 285 6.46 0.29 -15.35
N ILE A 286 6.27 1.12 -14.33
CA ILE A 286 6.06 2.57 -14.45
C ILE A 286 7.14 3.32 -13.69
N SER A 287 7.47 4.55 -14.08
CA SER A 287 8.54 5.30 -13.39
C SER A 287 8.07 6.04 -12.14
N GLN A 288 6.80 6.42 -12.07
CA GLN A 288 6.21 7.20 -10.98
C GLN A 288 4.77 6.76 -10.71
N PHE A 289 4.33 6.89 -9.46
CA PHE A 289 2.98 6.49 -9.05
C PHE A 289 1.87 7.20 -9.84
N ARG A 290 2.05 8.47 -10.20
CA ARG A 290 1.03 9.25 -10.95
C ARG A 290 0.60 8.64 -12.29
N TYR A 291 1.46 7.83 -12.91
CA TYR A 291 1.13 7.19 -14.18
C TYR A 291 0.17 6.00 -14.00
N LEU A 292 0.00 5.50 -12.77
CA LEU A 292 -1.00 4.48 -12.46
C LEU A 292 -2.41 4.96 -12.79
N ARG A 293 -2.71 6.25 -12.58
CA ARG A 293 -4.00 6.87 -12.94
C ARG A 293 -4.37 6.60 -14.39
N LYS A 294 -3.47 6.95 -15.31
CA LYS A 294 -3.70 6.82 -16.75
C LYS A 294 -3.63 5.36 -17.20
N LEU A 295 -2.71 4.58 -16.63
CA LEU A 295 -2.59 3.15 -16.91
C LEU A 295 -3.90 2.41 -16.60
N LEU A 296 -4.51 2.67 -15.45
CA LEU A 296 -5.76 2.02 -15.07
C LEU A 296 -6.97 2.63 -15.77
N LEU A 297 -7.23 3.92 -15.59
CA LEU A 297 -8.50 4.52 -16.00
C LEU A 297 -8.66 4.61 -17.51
N VAL A 298 -7.57 4.79 -18.25
CA VAL A 298 -7.61 4.90 -19.72
C VAL A 298 -7.27 3.56 -20.36
N HIS A 299 -6.06 3.05 -20.13
CA HIS A 299 -5.62 1.82 -20.81
C HIS A 299 -6.33 0.57 -20.29
N GLY A 300 -6.61 0.48 -19.00
CA GLY A 300 -7.39 -0.61 -18.41
C GLY A 300 -8.83 -0.64 -18.93
N ALA A 301 -9.54 0.49 -18.92
CA ALA A 301 -10.91 0.58 -19.42
C ALA A 301 -11.02 0.24 -20.91
N TRP A 302 -10.12 0.77 -21.75
CA TRP A 302 -10.07 0.43 -23.16
C TRP A 302 -9.74 -1.04 -23.40
N SER A 303 -8.74 -1.58 -22.70
CA SER A 303 -8.33 -2.99 -22.86
C SER A 303 -9.46 -3.94 -22.51
N TYR A 304 -10.14 -3.70 -21.39
CA TYR A 304 -11.26 -4.51 -20.94
C TYR A 304 -12.39 -4.54 -21.99
N GLN A 305 -12.85 -3.37 -22.45
CA GLN A 305 -13.95 -3.31 -23.42
C GLN A 305 -13.56 -3.88 -24.79
N ARG A 306 -12.35 -3.58 -25.28
CA ARG A 306 -11.83 -4.13 -26.54
C ARG A 306 -11.80 -5.64 -26.52
N LEU A 307 -11.31 -6.22 -25.41
CA LEU A 307 -11.23 -7.66 -25.24
C LEU A 307 -12.62 -8.29 -25.20
N SER A 308 -13.57 -7.69 -24.46
CA SER A 308 -14.96 -8.18 -24.43
C SER A 308 -15.59 -8.19 -25.83
N LYS A 309 -15.48 -7.08 -26.57
CA LYS A 309 -16.01 -7.01 -27.95
C LYS A 309 -15.33 -8.01 -28.88
N LEU A 310 -14.00 -8.15 -28.79
CA LEU A 310 -13.24 -9.11 -29.61
C LEU A 310 -13.72 -10.55 -29.35
N ILE A 311 -13.92 -10.93 -28.09
CA ILE A 311 -14.39 -12.26 -27.70
C ILE A 311 -15.82 -12.49 -28.22
N LEU A 312 -16.75 -11.57 -27.93
CA LEU A 312 -18.15 -11.67 -28.35
C LEU A 312 -18.27 -11.73 -29.89
N TYR A 313 -17.52 -10.89 -30.59
CA TYR A 313 -17.49 -10.90 -32.06
C TYR A 313 -16.91 -12.21 -32.61
N SER A 314 -15.89 -12.77 -31.96
CA SER A 314 -15.28 -14.03 -32.36
C SER A 314 -16.22 -15.22 -32.15
N PHE A 315 -17.04 -15.22 -31.09
CA PHE A 315 -18.11 -16.21 -30.93
C PHE A 315 -19.19 -16.03 -32.00
N TYR A 316 -19.70 -14.80 -32.15
CA TYR A 316 -20.72 -14.47 -33.14
C TYR A 316 -20.32 -14.95 -34.54
N LYS A 317 -19.14 -14.57 -35.04
CA LYS A 317 -18.72 -14.90 -36.42
C LYS A 317 -18.63 -16.41 -36.67
N ASN A 318 -18.17 -17.18 -35.67
CA ASN A 318 -18.03 -18.63 -35.79
C ASN A 318 -19.39 -19.32 -35.71
N ILE A 319 -20.22 -18.91 -34.75
CA ILE A 319 -21.59 -19.43 -34.60
C ILE A 319 -22.37 -19.17 -35.88
N THR A 320 -22.29 -17.97 -36.48
CA THR A 320 -22.99 -17.67 -37.74
C THR A 320 -22.63 -18.64 -38.86
N LEU A 321 -21.34 -18.93 -39.08
CA LEU A 321 -20.91 -19.87 -40.13
C LEU A 321 -21.37 -21.30 -39.83
N TYR A 322 -21.15 -21.80 -38.62
CA TYR A 322 -21.48 -23.20 -38.31
C TYR A 322 -22.99 -23.42 -38.12
N MET A 323 -23.75 -22.37 -37.79
CA MET A 323 -25.19 -22.48 -37.69
C MET A 323 -25.85 -22.64 -39.07
N THR A 324 -25.28 -22.08 -40.16
CA THR A 324 -25.80 -22.39 -41.51
C THR A 324 -25.61 -23.87 -41.85
N GLN A 325 -24.49 -24.46 -41.42
CA GLN A 325 -24.24 -25.90 -41.56
C GLN A 325 -25.27 -26.72 -40.77
N PHE A 326 -25.58 -26.32 -39.53
CA PHE A 326 -26.63 -26.93 -38.72
C PHE A 326 -28.00 -26.87 -39.39
N TRP A 327 -28.41 -25.72 -39.92
CA TRP A 327 -29.70 -25.59 -40.61
C TRP A 327 -29.81 -26.46 -41.86
N TYR A 328 -28.72 -26.67 -42.60
CA TYR A 328 -28.69 -27.56 -43.76
C TYR A 328 -28.92 -29.04 -43.42
N VAL A 329 -28.63 -29.45 -42.18
CA VAL A 329 -28.89 -30.83 -41.72
C VAL A 329 -30.36 -31.22 -41.90
N PHE A 330 -31.29 -30.27 -41.72
CA PHE A 330 -32.72 -30.53 -41.92
C PHE A 330 -33.10 -30.80 -43.37
N PHE A 331 -32.32 -30.30 -44.34
CA PHE A 331 -32.57 -30.49 -45.76
C PHE A 331 -31.81 -31.68 -46.36
N ASN A 332 -30.73 -32.14 -45.71
CA ASN A 332 -29.90 -33.24 -46.19
C ASN A 332 -30.20 -34.60 -45.53
N GLY A 333 -31.31 -34.69 -44.78
CA GLY A 333 -31.73 -35.92 -44.11
C GLY A 333 -30.82 -36.37 -42.98
N PHE A 334 -30.16 -35.44 -42.27
CA PHE A 334 -29.20 -35.73 -41.20
C PHE A 334 -27.97 -36.55 -41.64
N SER A 335 -27.60 -36.46 -42.92
CA SER A 335 -26.48 -37.24 -43.51
C SER A 335 -25.08 -36.75 -43.11
N GLY A 336 -24.96 -35.55 -42.52
CA GLY A 336 -23.68 -34.95 -42.15
C GLY A 336 -22.90 -34.33 -43.32
N GLN A 337 -23.53 -34.15 -44.48
CA GLN A 337 -22.88 -33.52 -45.63
C GLN A 337 -22.56 -32.04 -45.39
N VAL A 338 -21.34 -31.62 -45.70
CA VAL A 338 -20.86 -30.23 -45.57
C VAL A 338 -21.36 -29.38 -46.74
N ILE A 339 -21.86 -28.17 -46.46
CA ILE A 339 -22.33 -27.20 -47.49
C ILE A 339 -21.13 -26.60 -48.23
N PHE A 340 -20.12 -26.19 -47.46
CA PHE A 340 -18.98 -25.44 -47.97
C PHE A 340 -17.82 -26.36 -48.32
N GLU A 341 -16.98 -25.91 -49.24
CA GLU A 341 -15.73 -26.58 -49.56
C GLU A 341 -14.73 -26.45 -48.37
N SER A 342 -13.93 -27.50 -48.13
CA SER A 342 -13.10 -27.64 -46.94
C SER A 342 -12.08 -26.51 -46.73
N TRP A 343 -11.41 -26.05 -47.78
CA TRP A 343 -10.49 -24.91 -47.70
C TRP A 343 -11.22 -23.60 -47.44
N THR A 344 -12.42 -23.42 -47.97
CA THR A 344 -13.24 -22.23 -47.75
C THR A 344 -13.60 -22.03 -46.27
N ILE A 345 -13.93 -23.11 -45.54
CA ILE A 345 -14.16 -23.06 -44.09
C ILE A 345 -12.89 -22.59 -43.35
N THR A 346 -11.73 -23.05 -43.80
CA THR A 346 -10.43 -22.65 -43.22
C THR A 346 -10.13 -21.18 -43.51
N TYR A 347 -10.33 -20.73 -44.75
CA TYR A 347 -10.11 -19.34 -45.16
C TYR A 347 -11.08 -18.36 -44.49
N TYR A 348 -12.30 -18.78 -44.14
CA TYR A 348 -13.22 -17.94 -43.39
C TYR A 348 -12.59 -17.42 -42.09
N ASN A 349 -11.98 -18.31 -41.30
CA ASN A 349 -11.40 -17.94 -40.02
C ASN A 349 -10.02 -17.28 -40.13
N VAL A 350 -9.19 -17.72 -41.08
CA VAL A 350 -7.79 -17.29 -41.18
C VAL A 350 -7.62 -16.04 -42.05
N LEU A 351 -8.43 -15.87 -43.10
CA LEU A 351 -8.24 -14.81 -44.08
C LEU A 351 -9.40 -13.81 -44.08
N PHE A 352 -10.63 -14.29 -44.26
CA PHE A 352 -11.77 -13.40 -44.53
C PHE A 352 -12.27 -12.66 -43.28
N THR A 353 -12.24 -13.30 -42.10
CA THR A 353 -12.84 -12.73 -40.88
C THR A 353 -11.85 -12.50 -39.73
N VAL A 354 -10.55 -12.65 -39.97
CA VAL A 354 -9.53 -12.44 -38.92
C VAL A 354 -9.29 -10.96 -38.64
N ALA A 355 -9.34 -10.11 -39.67
CA ALA A 355 -8.98 -8.70 -39.56
C ALA A 355 -9.99 -7.86 -38.75
N PRO A 356 -11.31 -7.97 -38.95
CA PRO A 356 -12.27 -7.14 -38.21
C PRO A 356 -12.21 -7.28 -36.67
N PRO A 357 -12.14 -8.49 -36.06
CA PRO A 357 -11.96 -8.63 -34.62
C PRO A 357 -10.65 -8.01 -34.12
N ILE A 358 -9.56 -8.12 -34.87
CA ILE A 358 -8.27 -7.50 -34.51
C ILE A 358 -8.38 -5.97 -34.52
N VAL A 359 -8.99 -5.40 -35.56
CA VAL A 359 -9.16 -3.95 -35.66
C VAL A 359 -10.02 -3.42 -34.50
N LEU A 360 -11.11 -4.12 -34.17
CA LEU A 360 -11.94 -3.81 -33.00
C LEU A 360 -11.16 -3.97 -31.68
N GLY A 361 -10.38 -5.04 -31.55
CA GLY A 361 -9.63 -5.34 -30.32
C GLY A 361 -8.43 -4.42 -30.05
N VAL A 362 -7.93 -3.70 -31.06
CA VAL A 362 -6.73 -2.85 -30.93
C VAL A 362 -7.06 -1.36 -31.04
N PHE A 363 -7.83 -0.96 -32.05
CA PHE A 363 -8.00 0.44 -32.41
C PHE A 363 -9.29 1.07 -31.90
N ASP A 364 -10.26 0.27 -31.43
CA ASP A 364 -11.54 0.79 -30.96
C ASP A 364 -11.39 1.67 -29.70
N GLN A 365 -12.15 2.76 -29.65
CA GLN A 365 -12.20 3.70 -28.53
C GLN A 365 -13.63 4.19 -28.37
N TYR A 366 -14.38 3.61 -27.44
CA TYR A 366 -15.75 4.05 -27.16
C TYR A 366 -15.82 5.47 -26.60
N VAL A 367 -14.83 5.86 -25.81
CA VAL A 367 -14.70 7.18 -25.17
C VAL A 367 -13.25 7.63 -25.27
N SER A 368 -13.06 8.94 -25.48
CA SER A 368 -11.73 9.53 -25.56
C SER A 368 -10.98 9.45 -24.22
N ALA A 369 -9.64 9.37 -24.28
CA ALA A 369 -8.80 9.32 -23.08
C ALA A 369 -9.02 10.50 -22.12
N ARG A 370 -9.32 11.69 -22.66
CA ARG A 370 -9.58 12.89 -21.85
C ARG A 370 -10.85 12.77 -21.02
N MET A 371 -11.88 12.15 -21.57
CA MET A 371 -13.15 11.96 -20.87
C MET A 371 -13.03 10.88 -19.79
N LEU A 372 -12.29 9.80 -20.06
CA LEU A 372 -12.02 8.76 -19.06
C LEU A 372 -11.17 9.27 -17.88
N ASP A 373 -10.19 10.14 -18.13
CA ASP A 373 -9.38 10.75 -17.06
C ASP A 373 -10.16 11.82 -16.29
N ARG A 374 -11.11 12.52 -16.94
CA ARG A 374 -11.95 13.56 -16.30
C ARG A 374 -13.12 12.99 -15.50
N TYR A 375 -13.66 11.85 -15.89
CA TYR A 375 -14.79 11.18 -15.24
C TYR A 375 -14.41 9.76 -14.80
N PRO A 376 -13.68 9.62 -13.67
CA PRO A 376 -13.19 8.32 -13.18
C PRO A 376 -14.31 7.34 -12.86
N GLN A 377 -15.53 7.82 -12.59
CA GLN A 377 -16.70 7.00 -12.30
C GLN A 377 -17.06 6.06 -13.46
N MET A 378 -16.63 6.37 -14.69
CA MET A 378 -16.83 5.49 -15.85
C MET A 378 -16.09 4.16 -15.71
N TYR A 379 -15.06 4.09 -14.86
CA TYR A 379 -14.31 2.85 -14.61
C TYR A 379 -15.15 1.80 -13.86
N THR A 380 -16.17 2.24 -13.12
CA THR A 380 -17.06 1.35 -12.35
C THR A 380 -17.87 0.42 -13.27
N LEU A 381 -18.11 0.81 -14.52
CA LEU A 381 -18.73 -0.04 -15.55
C LEU A 381 -17.92 -1.33 -15.79
N GLY A 382 -16.58 -1.21 -15.80
CA GLY A 382 -15.68 -2.36 -15.91
C GLY A 382 -15.67 -3.24 -14.67
N GLN A 383 -15.74 -2.63 -13.48
CA GLN A 383 -15.78 -3.35 -12.21
C GLN A 383 -17.08 -4.17 -12.04
N ARG A 384 -18.21 -3.64 -12.52
CA ARG A 384 -19.51 -4.33 -12.53
C ARG A 384 -19.67 -5.37 -13.64
N SER A 385 -18.65 -5.52 -14.49
CA SER A 385 -18.65 -6.43 -15.64
C SER A 385 -19.79 -6.16 -16.64
N GLU A 386 -20.19 -4.90 -16.84
CA GLU A 386 -21.31 -4.55 -17.74
C GLU A 386 -20.98 -4.72 -19.24
N PHE A 387 -19.71 -4.94 -19.59
CA PHE A 387 -19.27 -5.08 -20.98
C PHE A 387 -19.17 -6.53 -21.47
N VAL A 388 -19.43 -7.53 -20.62
CA VAL A 388 -19.29 -8.96 -20.92
C VAL A 388 -20.63 -9.60 -21.25
#